data_AF-A0AAV3I893-F1
#
_entry.id   AF-A0AAV3I893-F1
#
_cell.length_a   1.000
_cell.length_b   1.000
_cell.length_c   1.000
_cell.angle_alpha   90.00
_cell.angle_beta   90.00
_cell.angle_gamma   90.00
#
_symmetry.space_group_name_H-M   'P 1'
#
loop_
_entity.id
_entity.type
_entity.pdbx_description
1 polymer ?
#
loop_
_entity_poly.entity_id
_entity_poly.type
_entity_poly.pdbx_seq_one_letter_code
_entity_poly.pdbx_strand_id
1 'polypeptide(L)'
;MVIPENGILRDPINHTVMPSPFIKGIVPLIILFFFVVSLAYGIATRTIRRQADLPHLMIEPMKEMAGFIVMVFPLAQFVAMFNWSNMGKFIAVGLTDILESSGLSGIPAFVGLALLSSFLCMFIASGSAIWSILAPIFVPMFMLLGFHPAFAQILFRIADSSVLPLAPVSPFVPLFLGFLQRYKPDAKLGTYYSLVLPYPLIFLVVWLLMLLAWYLVGLPIGPGIYPRLS
;
A
#
# COMPACT_ATOMS: atom_id res chain seq x y z
N MET A 1 23.47 6.86 -13.59
CA MET A 1 22.47 7.94 -13.58
C MET A 1 22.59 8.91 -12.41
N VAL A 2 23.00 8.46 -11.20
CA VAL A 2 23.20 9.32 -10.02
C VAL A 2 24.58 9.13 -9.35
N ILE A 3 25.39 8.21 -9.88
CA ILE A 3 26.65 7.76 -9.26
C ILE A 3 27.79 8.79 -9.42
N PRO A 4 28.00 9.45 -10.58
CA PRO A 4 28.90 10.59 -10.65
C PRO A 4 28.28 11.80 -9.93
N GLU A 5 29.11 12.65 -9.34
CA GLU A 5 28.68 13.95 -8.77
C GLU A 5 28.02 14.84 -9.84
N ASN A 6 28.47 14.73 -11.09
CA ASN A 6 27.88 15.37 -12.28
C ASN A 6 26.75 14.55 -12.93
N GLY A 7 26.07 13.69 -12.16
CA GLY A 7 24.97 12.88 -12.68
C GLY A 7 23.80 13.75 -13.16
N ILE A 8 23.39 13.59 -14.41
CA ILE A 8 22.32 14.37 -15.07
C ILE A 8 20.99 14.34 -14.30
N LEU A 9 20.73 13.30 -13.50
CA LEU A 9 19.48 13.13 -12.75
C LEU A 9 19.60 13.49 -11.26
N ARG A 10 20.70 14.12 -10.81
CA ARG A 10 20.83 14.71 -9.46
C ARG A 10 20.09 16.04 -9.36
N ASP A 11 19.90 16.54 -8.13
CA ASP A 11 19.38 17.89 -7.91
C ASP A 11 20.22 18.90 -8.73
N PRO A 12 19.62 19.69 -9.64
CA PRO A 12 20.35 20.62 -10.51
C PRO A 12 20.98 21.80 -9.76
N ILE A 13 20.59 22.04 -8.51
CA ILE A 13 21.07 23.14 -7.66
C ILE A 13 22.04 22.60 -6.60
N ASN A 14 21.65 21.53 -5.89
CA ASN A 14 22.42 21.04 -4.75
C ASN A 14 23.35 19.86 -5.07
N HIS A 15 23.26 19.28 -6.29
CA HIS A 15 23.94 18.04 -6.69
C HIS A 15 23.74 16.86 -5.72
N THR A 16 22.71 16.95 -4.88
CA THR A 16 22.34 15.92 -3.93
C THR A 16 21.49 14.85 -4.62
N VAL A 17 21.53 13.65 -4.06
CA VAL A 17 20.65 12.55 -4.48
C VAL A 17 19.20 12.80 -4.03
N MET A 18 18.99 13.64 -3.03
CA MET A 18 17.68 14.02 -2.50
C MET A 18 17.62 15.51 -2.19
N PRO A 19 16.60 16.26 -2.66
CA PRO A 19 15.53 15.87 -3.59
C PRO A 19 15.99 15.97 -5.07
N SER A 20 16.13 14.84 -5.78
CA SER A 20 16.58 14.83 -7.19
C SER A 20 15.47 14.48 -8.19
N PRO A 21 15.58 14.90 -9.47
CA PRO A 21 14.73 14.43 -10.56
C PRO A 21 14.66 12.91 -10.68
N PHE A 22 15.73 12.20 -10.32
CA PHE A 22 15.76 10.74 -10.26
C PHE A 22 14.72 10.16 -9.29
N ILE A 23 14.66 10.68 -8.05
CA ILE A 23 13.71 10.17 -7.04
C ILE A 23 12.27 10.51 -7.43
N LYS A 24 12.02 11.70 -7.99
CA LYS A 24 10.69 12.11 -8.49
C LYS A 24 10.26 11.27 -9.71
N GLY A 25 11.20 10.88 -10.57
CA GLY A 25 10.99 10.11 -11.80
C GLY A 25 11.18 8.60 -11.66
N ILE A 26 11.25 8.07 -10.43
CA ILE A 26 11.58 6.65 -10.22
C ILE A 26 10.54 5.70 -10.81
N VAL A 27 9.26 6.10 -10.82
CA VAL A 27 8.16 5.29 -11.36
C VAL A 27 8.30 5.07 -12.87
N PRO A 28 8.43 6.12 -13.72
CA PRO A 28 8.76 5.95 -15.14
C PRO A 28 10.02 5.12 -15.40
N LEU A 29 11.05 5.26 -14.56
CA LEU A 29 12.31 4.54 -14.72
C LEU A 29 12.14 3.03 -14.47
N ILE A 30 11.35 2.67 -13.45
CA ILE A 30 10.98 1.27 -13.18
C ILE A 30 10.16 0.70 -14.34
N ILE A 31 9.19 1.47 -14.87
CA ILE A 31 8.40 1.06 -16.04
C ILE A 31 9.31 0.77 -17.24
N LEU A 32 10.25 1.67 -17.54
CA LEU A 32 11.20 1.49 -18.63
C LEU A 32 12.09 0.25 -18.42
N PHE A 33 12.58 0.04 -17.19
CA PHE A 33 13.38 -1.13 -16.84
C PHE A 33 12.61 -2.43 -17.09
N PHE A 34 11.40 -2.56 -16.54
CA PHE A 34 10.58 -3.75 -16.73
C PHE A 34 10.15 -3.93 -18.18
N PHE A 35 9.90 -2.84 -18.92
CA PHE A 35 9.59 -2.91 -20.34
C PHE A 35 10.75 -3.50 -21.15
N VAL A 36 11.98 -3.02 -20.93
CA VAL A 36 13.18 -3.51 -21.63
C VAL A 36 13.44 -4.98 -21.31
N VAL A 37 13.38 -5.37 -20.03
CA VAL A 37 13.61 -6.76 -19.60
C VAL A 37 12.53 -7.69 -20.16
N SER A 38 11.25 -7.31 -20.05
CA SER A 38 10.13 -8.10 -20.56
C SER A 38 10.16 -8.24 -22.07
N LEU A 39 10.55 -7.18 -22.79
CA LEU A 39 10.69 -7.20 -24.25
C LEU A 39 11.81 -8.16 -24.68
N ALA A 40 13.00 -8.07 -24.04
CA ALA A 40 14.12 -8.96 -24.33
C ALA A 40 13.75 -10.43 -24.07
N TYR A 41 13.11 -10.70 -22.93
CA TYR A 41 12.63 -12.04 -22.58
C TYR A 41 11.58 -12.56 -23.56
N GLY A 42 10.57 -11.74 -23.89
CA GLY A 42 9.49 -12.11 -24.81
C GLY A 42 9.96 -12.41 -26.24
N ILE A 43 11.02 -11.73 -26.71
CA ILE A 43 11.68 -12.05 -27.98
C ILE A 43 12.44 -13.38 -27.86
N ALA A 44 13.21 -13.59 -26.80
CA ALA A 44 13.99 -14.80 -26.59
C ALA A 44 13.12 -16.07 -26.51
N THR A 45 11.97 -16.00 -25.82
CA THR A 45 11.00 -17.10 -25.70
C THR A 45 10.09 -17.25 -26.92
N ARG A 46 10.23 -16.39 -27.94
CA ARG A 46 9.38 -16.33 -29.14
C ARG A 46 7.90 -16.12 -28.83
N THR A 47 7.61 -15.48 -27.70
CA THR A 47 6.27 -15.01 -27.34
C THR A 47 5.94 -13.76 -28.15
N ILE A 48 6.93 -12.89 -28.38
CA ILE A 48 6.86 -11.76 -29.31
C ILE A 48 7.58 -12.17 -30.59
N ARG A 49 6.83 -12.42 -31.67
CA ARG A 49 7.39 -12.87 -32.95
C ARG A 49 7.45 -11.74 -33.97
N ARG A 50 6.50 -10.82 -33.89
CA ARG A 50 6.40 -9.64 -34.76
C ARG A 50 6.16 -8.41 -33.90
N GLN A 51 6.58 -7.25 -34.42
CA GLN A 51 6.33 -5.96 -33.76
C GLN A 51 4.83 -5.71 -33.53
N ALA A 52 3.97 -6.25 -34.41
CA ALA A 52 2.52 -6.17 -34.30
C ALA A 52 1.92 -6.92 -33.09
N ASP A 53 2.67 -7.83 -32.46
CA ASP A 53 2.21 -8.58 -31.28
C ASP A 53 2.27 -7.69 -30.02
N LEU A 54 3.15 -6.67 -30.01
CA LEU A 54 3.44 -5.85 -28.84
C LEU A 54 2.22 -5.03 -28.37
N PRO A 55 1.48 -4.30 -29.23
CA PRO A 55 0.29 -3.55 -28.79
C PRO A 55 -0.76 -4.45 -28.12
N HIS A 56 -0.97 -5.66 -28.64
CA HIS A 56 -1.94 -6.59 -28.05
C HIS A 56 -1.54 -7.01 -26.63
N LEU A 57 -0.27 -7.37 -26.44
CA LEU A 57 0.27 -7.74 -25.12
C LEU A 57 0.25 -6.57 -24.11
N MET A 58 0.28 -5.33 -24.60
CA MET A 58 0.13 -4.13 -23.75
C MET A 58 -1.33 -3.84 -23.39
N ILE A 59 -2.29 -4.23 -24.25
CA ILE A 59 -3.72 -3.98 -24.03
C ILE A 59 -4.33 -4.95 -23.01
N GLU A 60 -3.88 -6.20 -22.96
CA GLU A 60 -4.44 -7.21 -22.05
C GLU A 60 -4.43 -6.78 -20.56
N PRO A 61 -3.29 -6.35 -19.98
CA PRO A 61 -3.28 -5.86 -18.60
C PRO A 61 -4.19 -4.63 -18.39
N MET A 62 -4.33 -3.76 -19.40
CA MET A 62 -5.22 -2.60 -19.33
C MET A 62 -6.70 -3.01 -19.28
N LYS A 63 -7.08 -4.11 -19.95
CA LYS A 63 -8.44 -4.67 -19.84
C LYS A 63 -8.73 -5.18 -18.43
N GLU A 64 -7.76 -5.85 -17.80
CA GLU A 64 -7.90 -6.30 -16.40
C GLU A 64 -8.05 -5.12 -15.43
N MET A 65 -7.43 -3.98 -15.73
CA MET A 65 -7.56 -2.74 -14.94
C MET A 65 -8.88 -1.98 -15.18
N ALA A 66 -9.69 -2.33 -16.19
CA ALA A 66 -10.90 -1.57 -16.52
C ALA A 66 -11.88 -1.50 -15.33
N GLY A 67 -12.09 -2.61 -14.62
CA GLY A 67 -12.95 -2.63 -13.42
C GLY A 67 -12.44 -1.73 -12.30
N PHE A 68 -11.11 -1.67 -12.11
CA PHE A 68 -10.50 -0.76 -11.14
C PHE A 68 -10.68 0.71 -11.54
N ILE A 69 -10.50 1.05 -12.82
CA ILE A 69 -10.71 2.42 -13.33
C ILE A 69 -12.16 2.89 -13.09
N VAL A 70 -13.14 2.02 -13.40
CA VAL A 70 -14.57 2.32 -13.18
C VAL A 70 -14.88 2.54 -11.70
N MET A 71 -14.23 1.80 -10.79
CA MET A 71 -14.40 1.98 -9.34
C MET A 71 -13.71 3.24 -8.80
N VAL A 72 -12.49 3.54 -9.28
CA VAL A 72 -11.73 4.72 -8.83
C VAL A 72 -12.36 6.02 -9.31
N PHE A 73 -13.06 6.03 -10.45
CA PHE A 73 -13.71 7.24 -10.97
C PHE A 73 -14.69 7.90 -9.99
N PRO A 74 -15.78 7.26 -9.52
CA PRO A 74 -16.71 7.85 -8.56
C PRO A 74 -16.05 8.13 -7.21
N LEU A 75 -15.06 7.31 -6.82
CA LEU A 75 -14.32 7.52 -5.58
C LEU A 75 -13.46 8.78 -5.63
N ALA A 76 -12.78 9.04 -6.74
CA ALA A 76 -12.04 10.29 -6.95
C ALA A 76 -12.97 11.51 -6.88
N GLN A 77 -14.20 11.40 -7.42
CA GLN A 77 -15.20 12.47 -7.27
C GLN A 77 -15.66 12.63 -5.82
N PHE A 78 -15.90 11.53 -5.10
CA PHE A 78 -16.21 11.58 -3.66
C PHE A 78 -15.09 12.28 -2.88
N VAL A 79 -13.82 11.88 -3.08
CA VAL A 79 -12.66 12.50 -2.42
C VAL A 79 -12.56 13.99 -2.75
N ALA A 80 -12.79 14.38 -4.00
CA ALA A 80 -12.78 15.77 -4.41
C ALA A 80 -13.88 16.59 -3.69
N MET A 81 -15.11 16.08 -3.64
CA MET A 81 -16.24 16.74 -2.94
C MET A 81 -16.05 16.75 -1.41
N PHE A 82 -15.50 15.68 -0.86
CA PHE A 82 -15.22 15.53 0.56
C PHE A 82 -14.12 16.49 1.04
N ASN A 83 -13.10 16.72 0.20
CA ASN A 83 -12.08 17.73 0.43
C ASN A 83 -12.62 19.15 0.24
N TRP A 84 -13.41 19.39 -0.82
CA TRP A 84 -14.01 20.70 -1.09
C TRP A 84 -14.95 21.16 0.03
N SER A 85 -15.77 20.25 0.56
CA SER A 85 -16.69 20.51 1.68
C SER A 85 -16.00 20.61 3.05
N ASN A 86 -14.68 20.38 3.13
CA ASN A 86 -13.91 20.25 4.37
C ASN A 86 -14.43 19.16 5.35
N MET A 87 -15.31 18.26 4.91
CA MET A 87 -15.81 17.17 5.75
C MET A 87 -14.68 16.27 6.27
N GLY A 88 -13.66 16.01 5.44
CA GLY A 88 -12.50 15.22 5.85
C GLY A 88 -11.72 15.84 6.99
N LYS A 89 -11.53 17.16 6.96
CA LYS A 89 -10.89 17.88 8.07
C LYS A 89 -11.77 17.87 9.32
N PHE A 90 -13.08 18.10 9.17
CA PHE A 90 -14.01 18.08 10.29
C PHE A 90 -14.03 16.72 11.02
N ILE A 91 -14.15 15.62 10.26
CA ILE A 91 -14.12 14.27 10.81
C ILE A 91 -12.75 13.96 11.42
N ALA A 92 -11.66 14.36 10.77
CA ALA A 92 -10.31 14.17 11.29
C ALA A 92 -10.10 14.88 12.63
N VAL A 93 -10.57 16.12 12.78
CA VAL A 93 -10.50 16.86 14.06
C VAL A 93 -11.31 16.13 15.12
N GLY A 94 -12.57 15.76 14.85
CA GLY A 94 -13.40 15.05 15.83
C GLY A 94 -12.82 13.70 16.27
N LEU A 95 -12.20 12.94 15.35
CA LEU A 95 -11.48 11.71 15.70
C LEU A 95 -10.24 12.02 16.55
N THR A 96 -9.47 13.04 16.18
CA THR A 96 -8.29 13.49 16.93
C THR A 96 -8.69 13.87 18.36
N ASP A 97 -9.76 14.63 18.56
CA ASP A 97 -10.26 15.03 19.88
C ASP A 97 -10.65 13.81 20.74
N ILE A 98 -11.25 12.78 20.14
CA ILE A 98 -11.59 11.53 20.83
C ILE A 98 -10.31 10.78 21.24
N LEU A 99 -9.31 10.73 20.38
CA LEU A 99 -8.02 10.10 20.70
C LEU A 99 -7.28 10.86 21.79
N GLU A 100 -7.22 12.19 21.71
CA GLU A 100 -6.55 13.05 22.69
C GLU A 100 -7.25 13.02 24.05
N SER A 101 -8.58 13.09 24.09
CA SER A 101 -9.35 12.99 25.34
C SER A 101 -9.23 11.62 26.02
N SER A 102 -8.95 10.57 25.24
CA SER A 102 -8.65 9.23 25.75
C SER A 102 -7.18 9.04 26.16
N GLY A 103 -6.33 10.07 26.02
CA GLY A 103 -4.89 9.98 26.27
C GLY A 103 -4.11 9.14 25.25
N LEU A 104 -4.75 8.73 24.15
CA LEU A 104 -4.19 7.90 23.09
C LEU A 104 -3.43 8.78 22.07
N SER A 105 -2.38 9.47 22.52
CA SER A 105 -1.52 10.28 21.65
C SER A 105 -0.21 9.54 21.31
N GLY A 106 0.28 9.70 20.08
CA GLY A 106 1.56 9.11 19.67
C GLY A 106 1.49 7.62 19.36
N ILE A 107 2.21 6.80 20.14
CA ILE A 107 2.35 5.35 19.88
C ILE A 107 1.00 4.60 19.93
N PRO A 108 0.17 4.76 20.98
CA PRO A 108 -1.12 4.11 21.03
C PRO A 108 -2.05 4.48 19.88
N ALA A 109 -1.97 5.72 19.37
CA ALA A 109 -2.79 6.20 18.26
C ALA A 109 -2.54 5.38 16.98
N PHE A 110 -1.27 5.22 16.60
CA PHE A 110 -0.93 4.52 15.37
C PHE A 110 -1.02 3.00 15.51
N VAL A 111 -0.77 2.44 16.69
CA VAL A 111 -1.03 1.01 16.92
C VAL A 111 -2.54 0.73 16.84
N GLY A 112 -3.38 1.56 17.46
CA GLY A 112 -4.84 1.45 17.38
C GLY A 112 -5.35 1.56 15.95
N LEU A 113 -4.81 2.49 15.15
CA LEU A 113 -5.19 2.61 13.75
C LEU A 113 -4.74 1.40 12.92
N ALA A 114 -3.55 0.85 13.16
CA ALA A 114 -3.10 -0.35 12.47
C ALA A 114 -4.04 -1.53 12.75
N LEU A 115 -4.46 -1.71 14.01
CA LEU A 115 -5.42 -2.75 14.39
C LEU A 115 -6.80 -2.52 13.75
N LEU A 116 -7.31 -1.29 13.76
CA LEU A 116 -8.57 -0.95 13.10
C LEU A 116 -8.48 -1.21 11.59
N SER A 117 -7.39 -0.79 10.95
CA SER A 117 -7.15 -1.03 9.52
C SER A 117 -7.09 -2.52 9.23
N SER A 118 -6.41 -3.32 10.07
CA SER A 118 -6.35 -4.77 9.96
C SER A 118 -7.73 -5.40 10.09
N PHE A 119 -8.57 -4.92 11.01
CA PHE A 119 -9.93 -5.42 11.12
C PHE A 119 -10.75 -5.14 9.84
N LEU A 120 -10.65 -3.94 9.28
CA LEU A 120 -11.36 -3.58 8.04
C LEU A 120 -10.83 -4.36 6.82
N CYS A 121 -9.51 -4.53 6.73
CA CYS A 121 -8.85 -5.28 5.65
C CYS A 121 -9.19 -6.77 5.67
N MET A 122 -9.63 -7.31 6.81
CA MET A 122 -10.13 -8.68 6.87
C MET A 122 -11.42 -8.84 6.06
N PHE A 123 -12.29 -7.82 5.95
CA PHE A 123 -13.57 -7.98 5.23
C PHE A 123 -13.50 -7.60 3.75
N ILE A 124 -12.62 -6.66 3.40
CA ILE A 124 -12.48 -6.18 2.03
C ILE A 124 -11.09 -6.59 1.54
N ALA A 125 -11.00 -7.55 0.61
CA ALA A 125 -9.71 -8.10 0.18
C ALA A 125 -8.90 -7.16 -0.75
N SER A 126 -9.47 -6.02 -1.18
CA SER A 126 -8.80 -5.08 -2.07
C SER A 126 -8.18 -3.92 -1.29
N GLY A 127 -6.86 -4.00 -1.06
CA GLY A 127 -6.11 -2.95 -0.35
C GLY A 127 -6.24 -1.57 -1.01
N SER A 128 -6.21 -1.50 -2.34
CA SER A 128 -6.39 -0.23 -3.08
C SER A 128 -7.79 0.36 -2.89
N ALA A 129 -8.84 -0.48 -2.83
CA ALA A 129 -10.21 -0.01 -2.62
C ALA A 129 -10.39 0.55 -1.19
N ILE A 130 -9.93 -0.20 -0.18
CA ILE A 130 -10.01 0.24 1.22
C ILE A 130 -9.21 1.50 1.45
N TRP A 131 -7.96 1.55 0.97
CA TRP A 131 -7.11 2.72 1.14
C TRP A 131 -7.76 3.97 0.55
N SER A 132 -8.40 3.84 -0.61
CA SER A 132 -9.04 4.97 -1.27
C SER A 132 -10.26 5.52 -0.49
N ILE A 133 -10.87 4.71 0.37
CA ILE A 133 -11.93 5.13 1.31
C ILE A 133 -11.34 5.69 2.61
N LEU A 134 -10.26 5.08 3.12
CA LEU A 134 -9.65 5.45 4.41
C LEU A 134 -8.74 6.67 4.33
N ALA A 135 -8.00 6.84 3.24
CA ALA A 135 -6.99 7.88 3.08
C ALA A 135 -7.53 9.31 3.28
N PRO A 136 -8.72 9.70 2.75
CA PRO A 136 -9.27 11.04 2.96
C PRO A 136 -9.58 11.38 4.42
N ILE A 137 -9.70 10.38 5.29
CA ILE A 137 -10.02 10.55 6.72
C ILE A 137 -8.76 10.40 7.56
N PHE A 138 -8.03 9.30 7.37
CA PHE A 138 -6.87 8.96 8.21
C PHE A 138 -5.62 9.77 7.89
N VAL A 139 -5.40 10.18 6.64
CA VAL A 139 -4.23 11.01 6.32
C VAL A 139 -4.33 12.38 6.99
N PRO A 140 -5.43 13.15 6.88
CA PRO A 140 -5.56 14.42 7.60
C PRO A 140 -5.49 14.25 9.12
N MET A 141 -6.12 13.21 9.68
CA MET A 141 -6.06 12.92 11.12
C MET A 141 -4.62 12.71 11.60
N PHE A 142 -3.82 11.93 10.86
CA PHE A 142 -2.40 11.72 11.21
C PHE A 142 -1.58 13.00 11.12
N MET A 143 -1.87 13.84 10.13
CA MET A 143 -1.20 15.14 10.01
C MET A 143 -1.52 16.05 11.21
N LEU A 144 -2.76 16.04 11.71
CA LEU A 144 -3.15 16.78 12.91
C LEU A 144 -2.44 16.26 14.16
N LEU A 145 -2.25 14.94 14.27
CA LEU A 145 -1.45 14.31 15.32
C LEU A 145 0.07 14.50 15.17
N GLY A 146 0.52 15.27 14.16
CA GLY A 146 1.93 15.57 13.93
C GLY A 146 2.72 14.49 13.17
N PHE A 147 2.05 13.55 12.51
CA PHE A 147 2.68 12.50 11.71
C PHE A 147 2.72 12.83 10.21
N HIS A 148 3.76 12.37 9.54
CA HIS A 148 3.88 12.53 8.09
C HIS A 148 2.87 11.63 7.35
N PRO A 149 2.22 12.08 6.24
CA PRO A 149 1.27 11.26 5.47
C PRO A 149 1.78 9.88 5.04
N ALA A 150 3.07 9.81 4.69
CA ALA A 150 3.73 8.55 4.33
C ALA A 150 3.73 7.54 5.49
N PHE A 151 3.73 8.00 6.75
CA PHE A 151 3.66 7.14 7.92
C PHE A 151 2.28 6.47 8.03
N ALA A 152 1.20 7.22 7.79
CA ALA A 152 -0.15 6.65 7.73
C ALA A 152 -0.28 5.59 6.62
N GLN A 153 0.38 5.82 5.47
CA GLN A 153 0.41 4.84 4.39
C GLN A 153 1.18 3.57 4.78
N ILE A 154 2.33 3.68 5.44
CA ILE A 154 3.10 2.52 5.94
C ILE A 154 2.24 1.70 6.90
N LEU A 155 1.57 2.38 7.85
CA LEU A 155 0.64 1.76 8.79
C LEU A 155 -0.41 0.91 8.08
N PHE A 156 -1.06 1.50 7.07
CA PHE A 156 -2.08 0.82 6.30
C PHE A 156 -1.51 -0.39 5.55
N ARG A 157 -0.33 -0.25 4.93
CA ARG A 157 0.31 -1.37 4.20
C ARG A 157 0.68 -2.53 5.12
N ILE A 158 1.14 -2.23 6.34
CA ILE A 158 1.39 -3.24 7.37
C ILE A 158 0.11 -3.97 7.73
N ALA A 159 -0.95 -3.20 8.00
CA ALA A 159 -2.24 -3.73 8.40
C ALA A 159 -2.86 -4.62 7.32
N ASP A 160 -2.93 -4.13 6.08
CA ASP A 160 -3.49 -4.79 4.89
C ASP A 160 -2.77 -6.10 4.57
N SER A 161 -1.43 -6.06 4.49
CA SER A 161 -0.63 -7.25 4.16
C SER A 161 -0.68 -8.34 5.24
N SER A 162 -0.82 -7.96 6.51
CA SER A 162 -0.81 -8.93 7.62
C SER A 162 -2.07 -9.78 7.67
N VAL A 163 -3.25 -9.21 7.39
CA VAL A 163 -4.54 -9.91 7.58
C VAL A 163 -5.15 -10.50 6.33
N LEU A 164 -4.59 -10.22 5.15
CA LEU A 164 -5.14 -10.68 3.87
C LEU A 164 -5.42 -12.21 3.82
N PRO A 165 -4.60 -13.09 4.42
CA PRO A 165 -4.89 -14.53 4.45
C PRO A 165 -6.16 -14.92 5.24
N LEU A 166 -6.62 -14.06 6.17
CA LEU A 166 -7.87 -14.25 6.93
C LEU A 166 -9.09 -13.72 6.20
N ALA A 167 -8.93 -13.00 5.08
CA ALA A 167 -10.04 -12.30 4.46
C ALA A 167 -11.02 -13.28 3.80
N PRO A 168 -12.26 -13.44 4.32
CA PRO A 168 -13.16 -14.49 3.86
C PRO A 168 -13.76 -14.22 2.49
N VAL A 169 -13.79 -12.94 2.09
CA VAL A 169 -14.26 -12.49 0.77
C VAL A 169 -13.13 -12.51 -0.26
N SER A 170 -11.92 -12.96 0.11
CA SER A 170 -10.80 -13.02 -0.83
C SER A 170 -11.08 -14.04 -1.95
N PRO A 171 -10.90 -13.66 -3.22
CA PRO A 171 -11.13 -14.55 -4.35
C PRO A 171 -10.13 -15.72 -4.39
N PHE A 172 -9.07 -15.65 -3.59
CA PHE A 172 -8.06 -16.70 -3.49
C PHE A 172 -8.43 -17.82 -2.51
N VAL A 173 -9.41 -17.62 -1.62
CA VAL A 173 -9.80 -18.64 -0.62
C VAL A 173 -10.22 -19.96 -1.28
N PRO A 174 -11.09 -19.98 -2.31
CA PRO A 174 -11.43 -21.23 -3.01
C PRO A 174 -10.23 -21.89 -3.69
N LEU A 175 -9.31 -21.08 -4.24
CA LEU A 175 -8.09 -21.58 -4.89
C LEU A 175 -7.17 -22.29 -3.87
N PHE A 176 -6.91 -21.65 -2.72
CA PHE A 176 -6.10 -22.23 -1.66
C PHE A 176 -6.75 -23.47 -1.04
N LEU A 177 -8.08 -23.47 -0.89
CA LEU A 177 -8.81 -24.64 -0.43
C LEU A 177 -8.66 -25.79 -1.42
N GLY A 178 -8.74 -25.55 -2.74
CA GLY A 178 -8.51 -26.56 -3.77
C GLY A 178 -7.10 -27.15 -3.71
N PHE A 179 -6.07 -26.33 -3.47
CA PHE A 179 -4.71 -26.84 -3.24
C PHE A 179 -4.59 -27.65 -1.96
N LEU A 180 -5.24 -27.24 -0.88
CA LEU A 180 -5.25 -28.00 0.38
C LEU A 180 -5.95 -29.35 0.23
N GLN A 181 -7.07 -29.39 -0.49
CA GLN A 181 -7.83 -30.60 -0.76
C GLN A 181 -7.06 -31.64 -1.58
N ARG A 182 -6.07 -31.22 -2.37
CA ARG A 182 -5.17 -32.14 -3.07
C ARG A 182 -4.33 -32.99 -2.11
N TYR A 183 -3.99 -32.47 -0.94
CA TYR A 183 -3.20 -33.19 0.08
C TYR A 183 -4.08 -33.74 1.20
N LYS A 184 -5.20 -33.08 1.51
CA LYS A 184 -6.16 -33.49 2.55
C LYS A 184 -7.59 -33.38 2.00
N PRO A 185 -8.15 -34.44 1.40
CA PRO A 185 -9.45 -34.39 0.71
C PRO A 185 -10.61 -33.89 1.58
N ASP A 186 -10.58 -34.19 2.88
CA ASP A 186 -11.60 -33.77 3.85
C ASP A 186 -11.46 -32.31 4.33
N ALA A 187 -10.48 -31.56 3.80
CA ALA A 187 -10.26 -30.18 4.21
C ALA A 187 -11.43 -29.27 3.80
N LYS A 188 -11.93 -28.52 4.78
CA LYS A 188 -12.96 -27.49 4.62
C LYS A 188 -12.38 -26.13 4.96
N LEU A 189 -13.19 -25.07 4.80
CA LEU A 189 -12.81 -23.71 5.18
C LEU A 189 -12.32 -23.61 6.63
N GLY A 190 -12.95 -24.32 7.58
CA GLY A 190 -12.49 -24.36 8.97
C GLY A 190 -11.07 -24.91 9.12
N THR A 191 -10.73 -25.98 8.37
CA THR A 191 -9.36 -26.53 8.36
C THR A 191 -8.36 -25.54 7.80
N TYR A 192 -8.72 -24.82 6.73
CA TYR A 192 -7.88 -23.76 6.15
C TYR A 192 -7.64 -22.63 7.16
N TYR A 193 -8.70 -22.05 7.74
CA TYR A 193 -8.55 -20.93 8.67
C TYR A 193 -7.81 -21.32 9.94
N SER A 194 -8.06 -22.50 10.50
CA SER A 194 -7.32 -22.97 11.67
C SER A 194 -5.81 -23.14 11.40
N LEU A 195 -5.43 -23.57 10.18
CA LEU A 195 -4.03 -23.68 9.79
C LEU A 195 -3.38 -22.31 9.52
N VAL A 196 -4.13 -21.39 8.93
CA VAL A 196 -3.63 -20.07 8.53
C VAL A 196 -3.62 -19.07 9.68
N LEU A 197 -4.56 -19.15 10.64
CA LEU A 197 -4.74 -18.22 11.75
C LEU A 197 -3.45 -17.75 12.46
N PRO A 198 -2.49 -18.61 12.82
CA PRO A 198 -1.29 -18.15 13.53
C PRO A 198 -0.43 -17.21 12.69
N TYR A 199 -0.40 -17.36 11.36
CA TYR A 199 0.51 -16.58 10.51
C TYR A 199 0.17 -15.08 10.51
N PRO A 200 -1.06 -14.65 10.17
CA PRO A 200 -1.47 -13.23 10.21
C PRO A 200 -1.22 -12.56 11.55
N LEU A 201 -1.50 -13.27 12.66
CA LEU A 201 -1.31 -12.73 14.00
C LEU A 201 0.17 -12.52 14.31
N ILE A 202 1.02 -13.51 14.03
CA ILE A 202 2.47 -13.39 14.23
C ILE A 202 3.04 -12.30 13.33
N PHE A 203 2.66 -12.27 12.06
CA PHE A 203 3.10 -11.25 11.12
C PHE A 203 2.71 -9.84 11.57
N LEU A 204 1.47 -9.64 12.01
CA LEU A 204 0.99 -8.36 12.51
C LEU A 204 1.80 -7.90 13.72
N VAL A 205 2.03 -8.80 14.70
CA VAL A 205 2.82 -8.48 15.90
C VAL A 205 4.26 -8.13 15.53
N VAL A 206 4.92 -8.95 14.70
CA VAL A 206 6.31 -8.71 14.28
C VAL A 206 6.44 -7.40 13.52
N TRP A 207 5.51 -7.11 12.60
CA TRP A 207 5.51 -5.86 11.86
C TRP A 207 5.28 -4.65 12.74
N LEU A 208 4.36 -4.73 13.70
CA LEU A 208 4.12 -3.66 14.66
C LEU A 208 5.34 -3.44 15.55
N LEU A 209 5.99 -4.49 16.03
CA LEU A 209 7.23 -4.38 16.80
C LEU A 209 8.36 -3.75 15.98
N MET A 210 8.50 -4.15 14.72
CA MET A 210 9.48 -3.55 13.81
C MET A 210 9.19 -2.06 13.60
N LEU A 211 7.93 -1.69 13.35
CA LEU A 211 7.52 -0.29 13.19
C LEU A 211 7.78 0.52 14.46
N LEU A 212 7.47 -0.03 15.63
CA LEU A 212 7.74 0.59 16.93
C LEU A 212 9.23 0.82 17.13
N ALA A 213 10.06 -0.19 16.87
CA ALA A 213 11.52 -0.06 16.94
C ALA A 213 12.02 1.01 15.96
N TRP A 214 11.54 1.00 14.72
CA TRP A 214 11.90 2.00 13.69
C TRP A 214 11.55 3.42 14.11
N TYR A 215 10.36 3.59 14.69
CA TYR A 215 9.86 4.86 15.20
C TYR A 215 10.68 5.35 16.40
N LEU A 216 11.01 4.47 17.35
CA LEU A 216 11.81 4.80 18.54
C LEU A 216 13.25 5.17 18.21
N VAL A 217 13.85 4.52 17.21
CA VAL A 217 15.20 4.86 16.71
C VAL A 217 15.17 6.16 15.87
N GLY A 218 13.99 6.63 15.47
CA GLY A 218 13.85 7.87 14.70
C GLY A 218 14.37 7.75 13.27
N LEU A 219 14.37 6.54 12.71
CA LEU A 219 14.88 6.30 11.36
C LEU A 219 13.96 6.93 10.30
N PRO A 220 14.53 7.40 9.18
CA PRO A 220 13.73 7.90 8.07
C PRO A 220 12.86 6.77 7.51
N ILE A 221 11.60 7.09 7.22
CA ILE A 221 10.62 6.17 6.61
C ILE A 221 10.69 6.21 5.07
N GLY A 222 11.41 7.19 4.54
CA GLY A 222 11.72 7.33 3.12
C GLY A 222 12.87 8.30 2.91
N PRO A 223 13.29 8.49 1.65
CA PRO A 223 14.39 9.39 1.31
C PRO A 223 14.12 10.83 1.81
N GLY A 224 14.73 11.21 2.93
CA GLY A 224 14.53 12.53 3.57
C GLY A 224 13.18 12.71 4.30
N ILE A 225 12.45 11.63 4.59
CA ILE A 225 11.13 11.68 5.23
C ILE A 225 11.19 10.97 6.58
N TYR A 226 10.73 11.64 7.64
CA TYR A 226 10.67 11.09 9.00
C TYR A 226 9.23 10.81 9.44
N PRO A 227 9.01 9.97 10.48
CA PRO A 227 7.67 9.64 10.97
C PRO A 227 6.85 10.85 11.44
N ARG A 228 7.51 11.82 12.08
CA ARG A 228 6.88 13.06 12.55
C ARG A 228 7.12 14.21 11.58
N LEU A 229 6.15 15.10 11.50
CA LEU A 229 6.29 16.41 10.87
C LEU A 229 7.17 17.26 11.80
N SER A 230 8.46 17.37 11.48
CA SER A 230 9.40 18.31 12.10
C SER A 230 9.18 19.72 11.56
#